data_AF-A0A5J4WU57-F1
#
_entry.id   AF-A0A5J4WU57-F1
#
_cell.length_a   1.000
_cell.length_b   1.000
_cell.length_c   1.000
_cell.angle_alpha   90.00
_cell.angle_beta   90.00
_cell.angle_gamma   90.00
#
_symmetry.space_group_name_H-M   'P 1'
#
loop_
_entity.id
_entity.type
_entity.pdbx_description
1 polymer ?
#
loop_
_entity_poly.entity_id
_entity_poly.type
_entity_poly.pdbx_seq_one_letter_code
_entity_poly.pdbx_strand_id
1 'polypeptide(L)'
;MPNEAEKFLLTLKDHFLWSILTTSDCLRPTPRACGLKYKPEIGFFITTVSISKKVSQIEKNPIGTISIYPDKGQISAVAHCILQVTKEQKVLDAAWSDELLQFGYTGKTDERFRVILITVNSVTFGNDKYAGVPFDYKIYEKITKEDLPPLPTGPFKTKEVEEFVKSTFKPLKNAHMITFDGFVHDSRVMEIHYKDDENVGLYAITGFKSKKVQQIIANPNVSLLIENKETWEQKIFDTAAKICECPEIKKKIWDDEFKQYGFTGPEDEKLAVILFSTRRVIHHNLGSHISEVLVAEPVQYDKDLQLLNKLSKLGEPINLVTADERGVLHSRIMGVVMYNSVIGFCMVTKSTSAKNKQLEHNNHAILTSYKAESGDSYTIEAQLSIKKEKEIMIPTWIPMMAAVGYKGPEDPARSILLVNVTKADHVNVKQFWANLPKQ
;
A
#
# COMPACT_ATOMS: atom_id res chain seq x y z
N MET A 1 -15.18 10.05 27.59
CA MET A 1 -15.64 11.14 26.70
C MET A 1 -14.84 11.05 25.40
N PRO A 2 -15.45 11.28 24.24
CA PRO A 2 -14.76 11.17 22.95
C PRO A 2 -13.61 12.17 22.83
N ASN A 3 -12.49 11.75 22.25
CA ASN A 3 -11.36 12.64 21.93
C ASN A 3 -11.67 13.52 20.69
N GLU A 4 -10.76 14.41 20.29
CA GLU A 4 -11.00 15.33 19.16
C GLU A 4 -11.25 14.60 17.84
N ALA A 5 -10.44 13.59 17.54
CA ALA A 5 -10.60 12.76 16.36
C ALA A 5 -11.94 12.02 16.34
N GLU A 6 -12.34 11.43 17.46
CA GLU A 6 -13.63 10.75 17.60
C GLU A 6 -14.82 11.73 17.48
N LYS A 7 -14.72 12.91 18.10
CA LYS A 7 -15.73 13.98 17.96
C LYS A 7 -15.91 14.37 16.49
N PHE A 8 -14.81 14.54 15.77
CA PHE A 8 -14.85 14.84 14.33
C PHE A 8 -15.49 13.70 13.53
N LEU A 9 -15.12 12.43 13.76
CA LEU A 9 -15.75 11.31 13.06
C LEU A 9 -17.26 11.25 13.32
N LEU A 10 -17.71 11.55 14.54
CA LEU A 10 -19.14 11.60 14.87
C LEU A 10 -19.92 12.67 14.10
N THR A 11 -19.26 13.72 13.57
CA THR A 11 -19.92 14.69 12.67
C THR A 11 -20.19 14.10 11.29
N LEU A 12 -19.58 12.95 10.95
CA LEU A 12 -19.73 12.23 9.68
C LEU A 12 -20.60 10.96 9.82
N LYS A 13 -21.36 10.83 10.92
CA LYS A 13 -22.16 9.65 11.24
C LYS A 13 -23.11 9.19 10.12
N ASP A 14 -23.63 10.14 9.34
CA ASP A 14 -24.59 9.84 8.26
C ASP A 14 -23.93 9.10 7.08
N HIS A 15 -22.59 9.10 7.02
CA HIS A 15 -21.80 8.38 6.01
C HIS A 15 -21.23 7.04 6.54
N PHE A 16 -21.51 6.66 7.79
CA PHE A 16 -20.86 5.50 8.41
C PHE A 16 -21.15 4.16 7.74
N LEU A 17 -22.31 4.02 7.10
CA LEU A 17 -22.72 2.80 6.42
C LEU A 17 -21.73 2.38 5.31
N TRP A 18 -21.10 3.37 4.67
CA TRP A 18 -20.16 3.21 3.56
C TRP A 18 -18.73 3.60 3.98
N SER A 19 -18.38 3.32 5.24
CA SER A 19 -17.00 3.51 5.71
C SER A 19 -16.11 2.42 5.13
N ILE A 20 -14.90 2.77 4.75
CA ILE A 20 -13.94 1.83 4.18
C ILE A 20 -12.94 1.41 5.25
N LEU A 21 -12.99 0.15 5.67
CA LEU A 21 -11.97 -0.46 6.51
C LEU A 21 -10.83 -0.98 5.63
N THR A 22 -9.67 -0.33 5.73
CA THR A 22 -8.44 -0.79 5.10
C THR A 22 -7.54 -1.47 6.14
N THR A 23 -7.17 -2.72 5.85
CA THR A 23 -6.20 -3.54 6.59
C THR A 23 -5.09 -3.95 5.63
N SER A 24 -3.95 -4.42 6.15
CA SER A 24 -2.85 -4.90 5.31
C SER A 24 -2.89 -6.42 5.15
N ASP A 25 -2.61 -6.90 3.94
CA ASP A 25 -2.33 -8.31 3.63
C ASP A 25 -0.91 -8.38 3.07
N CYS A 26 0.06 -8.63 3.96
CA CYS A 26 1.47 -8.36 3.69
C CYS A 26 1.67 -6.93 3.15
N LEU A 27 2.30 -6.79 1.97
CA LEU A 27 2.60 -5.53 1.30
C LEU A 27 1.39 -4.89 0.60
N ARG A 28 0.17 -5.41 0.78
CA ARG A 28 -1.00 -5.00 0.00
C ARG A 28 -2.03 -4.29 0.87
N PRO A 29 -2.49 -3.09 0.49
CA PRO A 29 -3.67 -2.53 1.12
C PRO A 29 -4.89 -3.35 0.70
N THR A 30 -5.71 -3.74 1.67
CA THR A 30 -6.95 -4.46 1.41
C THR A 30 -8.12 -3.64 1.94
N PRO A 31 -8.83 -2.87 1.10
CA PRO A 31 -10.00 -2.12 1.53
C PRO A 31 -11.24 -3.04 1.61
N ARG A 32 -12.26 -2.61 2.35
CA ARG A 32 -13.61 -3.17 2.29
C ARG A 32 -14.61 -2.13 2.79
N ALA A 33 -15.66 -1.88 2.04
CA ALA A 33 -16.80 -1.11 2.51
C ALA A 33 -17.52 -1.86 3.63
N CYS A 34 -17.77 -1.18 4.74
CA CYS A 34 -18.37 -1.74 5.94
C CYS A 34 -19.13 -0.67 6.74
N GLY A 35 -20.14 -1.10 7.48
CA GLY A 35 -20.87 -0.23 8.40
C GLY A 35 -20.07 0.04 9.66
N LEU A 36 -19.49 1.24 9.76
CA LEU A 36 -18.94 1.75 11.01
C LEU A 36 -20.11 2.03 11.98
N LYS A 37 -19.93 1.71 13.26
CA LYS A 37 -20.91 2.00 14.29
C LYS A 37 -20.22 2.65 15.49
N TYR A 38 -21.00 3.39 16.27
CA TYR A 38 -20.55 3.98 17.52
C TYR A 38 -21.60 3.73 18.60
N LYS A 39 -21.16 3.25 19.77
CA LYS A 39 -21.96 3.16 20.99
C LYS A 39 -21.14 3.70 22.16
N PRO A 40 -21.68 4.57 23.03
CA PRO A 40 -20.91 5.17 24.13
C PRO A 40 -20.19 4.15 25.03
N GLU A 41 -20.76 2.96 25.19
CA GLU A 41 -20.26 1.90 26.08
C GLU A 41 -19.02 1.17 25.53
N ILE A 42 -18.88 1.10 24.20
CA ILE A 42 -17.84 0.30 23.53
C ILE A 42 -17.05 1.09 22.46
N GLY A 43 -17.38 2.36 22.23
CA GLY A 43 -16.73 3.22 21.26
C GLY A 43 -17.11 2.88 19.82
N PHE A 44 -16.14 3.09 18.91
CA PHE A 44 -16.27 2.76 17.50
C PHE A 44 -16.06 1.26 17.26
N PHE A 45 -16.91 0.65 16.44
CA PHE A 45 -16.82 -0.76 16.13
C PHE A 45 -17.38 -1.12 14.74
N ILE A 46 -16.99 -2.28 14.24
CA ILE A 46 -17.54 -2.94 13.06
C ILE A 46 -17.94 -4.36 13.44
N THR A 47 -19.13 -4.79 13.02
CA THR A 47 -19.58 -6.18 13.15
C THR A 47 -19.07 -7.02 11.98
N THR A 48 -18.57 -8.22 12.25
CA THR A 48 -18.05 -9.14 11.22
C THR A 48 -18.32 -10.60 11.58
N VAL A 49 -18.03 -11.51 10.64
CA VAL A 49 -18.01 -12.96 10.87
C VAL A 49 -16.59 -13.44 11.14
N SER A 50 -16.44 -14.51 11.92
CA SER A 50 -15.17 -15.14 12.29
C SER A 50 -14.35 -15.61 11.09
N ILE A 51 -15.02 -16.06 10.02
CA ILE A 51 -14.39 -16.53 8.77
C ILE A 51 -13.97 -15.39 7.83
N SER A 52 -14.20 -14.13 8.22
CA SER A 52 -13.84 -12.98 7.40
C SER A 52 -12.32 -12.87 7.28
N LYS A 53 -11.81 -12.65 6.06
CA LYS A 53 -10.37 -12.35 5.84
C LYS A 53 -9.89 -11.15 6.65
N LYS A 54 -10.79 -10.21 7.01
CA LYS A 54 -10.45 -9.08 7.87
C LYS A 54 -10.03 -9.50 9.27
N VAL A 55 -10.61 -10.58 9.80
CA VAL A 55 -10.24 -11.10 11.12
C VAL A 55 -8.80 -11.58 11.11
N SER A 56 -8.44 -12.46 10.18
CA SER A 56 -7.07 -12.99 10.09
C SER A 56 -6.04 -11.92 9.72
N GLN A 57 -6.41 -10.92 8.91
CA GLN A 57 -5.55 -9.77 8.61
C GLN A 57 -5.27 -8.93 9.85
N ILE A 58 -6.29 -8.61 10.66
CA ILE A 58 -6.15 -7.82 11.89
C ILE A 58 -5.34 -8.58 12.94
N GLU A 59 -5.54 -9.90 13.07
CA GLU A 59 -4.77 -10.74 13.97
C GLU A 59 -3.27 -10.76 13.62
N LYS A 60 -2.92 -10.64 12.34
CA LYS A 60 -1.52 -10.54 11.87
C LYS A 60 -0.96 -9.12 11.94
N ASN A 61 -1.79 -8.11 11.68
CA ASN A 61 -1.42 -6.71 11.73
C ASN A 61 -2.61 -5.89 12.25
N PRO A 62 -2.59 -5.46 13.53
CA PRO A 62 -3.70 -4.72 14.13
C PRO A 62 -3.77 -3.26 13.67
N ILE A 63 -2.83 -2.78 12.86
CA ILE A 63 -2.85 -1.42 12.32
C ILE A 63 -3.79 -1.37 11.12
N GLY A 64 -4.70 -0.40 11.13
CA GLY A 64 -5.60 -0.20 10.00
C GLY A 64 -6.08 1.24 9.90
N THR A 65 -6.93 1.45 8.91
CA THR A 65 -7.46 2.77 8.58
C THR A 65 -8.95 2.68 8.33
N ILE A 66 -9.72 3.65 8.85
CA ILE A 66 -11.11 3.86 8.45
C ILE A 66 -11.17 5.10 7.58
N SER A 67 -11.68 4.98 6.35
CA SER A 67 -11.90 6.13 5.47
C SER A 67 -13.39 6.40 5.32
N ILE A 68 -13.79 7.67 5.44
CA ILE A 68 -15.17 8.12 5.25
C ILE A 68 -15.15 9.22 4.19
N TYR A 69 -15.87 9.01 3.10
CA TYR A 69 -16.02 10.00 2.04
C TYR A 69 -17.36 10.74 2.21
N PRO A 70 -17.36 12.07 2.41
CA PRO A 70 -18.56 12.85 2.69
C PRO A 70 -19.39 13.17 1.43
N ASP A 71 -19.22 12.40 0.35
CA ASP A 71 -19.91 12.57 -0.93
C ASP A 71 -19.73 13.96 -1.59
N LYS A 72 -18.65 14.68 -1.22
CA LYS A 72 -18.29 15.99 -1.77
C LYS A 72 -16.79 16.09 -2.03
N GLY A 73 -16.44 16.56 -3.24
CA GLY A 73 -15.05 16.78 -3.64
C GLY A 73 -14.27 15.48 -3.81
N GLN A 74 -12.97 15.50 -3.52
CA GLN A 74 -12.08 14.33 -3.66
C GLN A 74 -11.46 13.87 -2.33
N ILE A 75 -11.78 14.56 -1.23
CA ILE A 75 -11.11 14.39 0.06
C ILE A 75 -11.92 13.43 0.93
N SER A 76 -11.28 12.38 1.41
CA SER A 76 -11.82 11.49 2.43
C SER A 76 -11.31 11.90 3.81
N ALA A 77 -12.14 11.74 4.85
CA ALA A 77 -11.64 11.70 6.22
C ALA A 77 -10.96 10.35 6.44
N VAL A 78 -9.71 10.36 6.90
CA VAL A 78 -8.89 9.16 7.06
C VAL A 78 -8.49 9.02 8.52
N ALA A 79 -9.08 8.06 9.23
CA ALA A 79 -8.77 7.72 10.60
C ALA A 79 -7.68 6.64 10.65
N HIS A 80 -6.56 6.93 11.29
CA HIS A 80 -5.54 5.93 11.62
C HIS A 80 -5.91 5.26 12.94
N CYS A 81 -5.96 3.93 12.93
CA CYS A 81 -6.55 3.17 14.02
C CYS A 81 -5.70 1.95 14.42
N ILE A 82 -5.87 1.55 15.68
CA ILE A 82 -5.57 0.20 16.15
C ILE A 82 -6.88 -0.58 16.21
N LEU A 83 -6.85 -1.78 15.63
CA LEU A 83 -7.99 -2.67 15.49
C LEU A 83 -7.82 -3.88 16.42
N GLN A 84 -8.91 -4.27 17.07
CA GLN A 84 -8.94 -5.47 17.91
C GLN A 84 -10.18 -6.30 17.58
N VAL A 85 -9.96 -7.54 17.14
CA VAL A 85 -11.05 -8.52 17.01
C VAL A 85 -11.37 -9.08 18.39
N THR A 86 -12.65 -9.12 18.74
CA THR A 86 -13.13 -9.72 19.99
C THR A 86 -14.32 -10.65 19.80
N LYS A 87 -14.42 -11.59 20.72
CA LYS A 87 -15.55 -12.52 20.94
C LYS A 87 -16.10 -12.42 22.37
N GLU A 88 -15.72 -11.38 23.11
CA GLU A 88 -16.15 -11.18 24.49
C GLU A 88 -17.65 -10.91 24.54
N GLN A 89 -18.41 -11.74 25.27
CA GLN A 89 -19.87 -11.69 25.26
C GLN A 89 -20.42 -10.31 25.65
N LYS A 90 -19.79 -9.62 26.60
CA LYS A 90 -20.19 -8.26 27.00
C LYS A 90 -20.15 -7.28 25.81
N VAL A 91 -19.13 -7.39 24.97
CA VAL A 91 -18.99 -6.55 23.77
C VAL A 91 -19.98 -6.99 22.69
N LEU A 92 -20.16 -8.30 22.50
CA LEU A 92 -21.13 -8.83 21.54
C LEU A 92 -22.56 -8.40 21.88
N ASP A 93 -22.94 -8.50 23.16
CA ASP A 93 -24.23 -8.05 23.68
C ASP A 93 -24.43 -6.54 23.42
N ALA A 94 -23.41 -5.73 23.68
CA ALA A 94 -23.46 -4.30 23.43
C ALA A 94 -23.50 -3.97 21.93
N ALA A 95 -22.84 -4.73 21.07
CA ALA A 95 -22.77 -4.49 19.63
C ALA A 95 -23.97 -5.04 18.84
N TRP A 96 -24.77 -5.93 19.43
CA TRP A 96 -25.89 -6.57 18.77
C TRP A 96 -26.95 -5.57 18.27
N SER A 97 -27.57 -5.93 17.16
CA SER A 97 -28.76 -5.30 16.56
C SER A 97 -29.55 -6.41 15.87
N ASP A 98 -30.88 -6.39 15.97
CA ASP A 98 -31.73 -7.41 15.34
C ASP A 98 -31.66 -7.37 13.80
N GLU A 99 -31.21 -6.26 13.22
CA GLU A 99 -30.84 -6.16 11.81
C GLU A 99 -29.78 -7.19 11.38
N LEU A 100 -28.97 -7.71 12.32
CA LEU A 100 -27.97 -8.73 12.01
C LEU A 100 -28.62 -10.07 11.62
N LEU A 101 -29.87 -10.33 12.02
CA LEU A 101 -30.60 -11.52 11.60
C LEU A 101 -30.74 -11.60 10.08
N GLN A 102 -30.89 -10.46 9.40
CA GLN A 102 -30.99 -10.40 7.94
C GLN A 102 -29.69 -10.81 7.22
N PHE A 103 -28.55 -10.73 7.92
CA PHE A 103 -27.24 -11.14 7.42
C PHE A 103 -26.90 -12.59 7.81
N GLY A 104 -27.89 -13.34 8.32
CA GLY A 104 -27.79 -14.77 8.60
C GLY A 104 -27.20 -15.13 9.97
N TYR A 105 -27.09 -14.18 10.90
CA TYR A 105 -26.74 -14.47 12.29
C TYR A 105 -27.93 -15.09 13.04
N THR A 106 -27.68 -16.02 13.96
CA THR A 106 -28.75 -16.66 14.77
C THR A 106 -29.07 -15.92 16.06
N GLY A 107 -28.19 -15.01 16.49
CA GLY A 107 -28.35 -14.24 17.72
C GLY A 107 -27.02 -13.67 18.20
N LYS A 108 -27.07 -12.92 19.30
CA LYS A 108 -25.88 -12.33 19.95
C LYS A 108 -24.87 -13.33 20.51
N THR A 109 -25.25 -14.61 20.57
CA THR A 109 -24.40 -15.74 20.97
C THR A 109 -23.96 -16.61 19.79
N ASP A 110 -24.22 -16.18 18.55
CA ASP A 110 -23.76 -16.90 17.34
C ASP A 110 -22.23 -17.04 17.37
N GLU A 111 -21.72 -18.27 17.27
CA GLU A 111 -20.29 -18.56 17.37
C GLU A 111 -19.45 -17.90 16.26
N ARG A 112 -20.10 -17.47 15.17
CA ARG A 112 -19.46 -16.75 14.06
C ARG A 112 -19.42 -15.24 14.32
N PHE A 113 -20.24 -14.71 15.22
CA PHE A 113 -20.33 -13.27 15.47
C PHE A 113 -19.05 -12.74 16.12
N ARG A 114 -18.45 -11.74 15.49
CA ARG A 114 -17.25 -11.05 15.97
C ARG A 114 -17.46 -9.55 15.87
N VAL A 115 -16.78 -8.83 16.74
CA VAL A 115 -16.73 -7.37 16.72
C VAL A 115 -15.28 -6.94 16.55
N ILE A 116 -15.04 -5.99 15.64
CA ILE A 116 -13.78 -5.28 15.52
C ILE A 116 -13.94 -3.98 16.30
N LEU A 117 -13.25 -3.86 17.43
CA LEU A 117 -13.15 -2.62 18.20
C LEU A 117 -12.09 -1.72 17.57
N ILE A 118 -12.36 -0.42 17.54
CA ILE A 118 -11.54 0.57 16.85
C ILE A 118 -11.07 1.61 17.85
N THR A 119 -9.76 1.66 18.07
CA THR A 119 -9.12 2.77 18.79
C THR A 119 -8.63 3.79 17.77
N VAL A 120 -9.21 4.99 17.76
CA VAL A 120 -8.85 6.06 16.81
C VAL A 120 -7.64 6.82 17.36
N ASN A 121 -6.52 6.80 16.62
CA ASN A 121 -5.29 7.47 17.03
C ASN A 121 -5.15 8.88 16.45
N SER A 122 -5.63 9.09 15.22
CA SER A 122 -5.71 10.40 14.59
C SER A 122 -6.67 10.37 13.42
N VAL A 123 -7.21 11.52 13.04
CA VAL A 123 -7.97 11.68 11.79
C VAL A 123 -7.35 12.80 10.97
N THR A 124 -7.19 12.59 9.67
CA THR A 124 -6.85 13.64 8.72
C THR A 124 -8.03 13.94 7.81
N PHE A 125 -8.25 15.21 7.49
CA PHE A 125 -9.25 15.64 6.52
C PHE A 125 -8.75 16.88 5.79
N GLY A 126 -8.34 16.72 4.53
CA GLY A 126 -7.65 17.77 3.79
C GLY A 126 -6.32 18.10 4.45
N ASN A 127 -6.14 19.36 4.86
CA ASN A 127 -4.96 19.82 5.59
C ASN A 127 -5.10 19.72 7.12
N ASP A 128 -6.30 19.42 7.61
CA ASP A 128 -6.59 19.36 9.04
C ASP A 128 -6.21 17.99 9.61
N LYS A 129 -5.73 18.02 10.86
CA LYS A 129 -5.40 16.83 11.63
C LYS A 129 -6.00 16.93 13.03
N TYR A 130 -6.73 15.90 13.43
CA TYR A 130 -7.39 15.77 14.73
C TYR A 130 -6.70 14.69 15.55
N ALA A 131 -6.41 14.99 16.81
CA ALA A 131 -5.71 14.07 17.70
C ALA A 131 -6.66 13.06 18.35
N GLY A 132 -6.26 11.79 18.34
CA GLY A 132 -6.95 10.70 19.02
C GLY A 132 -6.16 10.16 20.21
N VAL A 133 -6.32 8.87 20.48
CA VAL A 133 -5.53 8.15 21.49
C VAL A 133 -4.06 8.11 21.04
N PRO A 134 -3.08 8.48 21.88
CA PRO A 134 -1.67 8.39 21.53
C PRO A 134 -1.29 7.00 21.00
N PHE A 135 -0.49 6.97 19.93
CA PHE A 135 -0.09 5.72 19.30
C PHE A 135 0.96 4.99 20.15
N ASP A 136 0.66 3.78 20.61
CA ASP A 136 1.63 2.93 21.31
C ASP A 136 2.47 2.17 20.30
N TYR A 137 3.72 2.59 20.12
CA TYR A 137 4.65 1.98 19.17
C TYR A 137 5.01 0.52 19.49
N LYS A 138 4.71 0.00 20.69
CA LYS A 138 4.81 -1.44 20.99
C LYS A 138 3.87 -2.28 20.14
N ILE A 139 2.84 -1.67 19.54
CA ILE A 139 1.94 -2.37 18.62
C ILE A 139 2.68 -3.00 17.44
N TYR A 140 3.80 -2.43 17.01
CA TYR A 140 4.64 -2.97 15.95
C TYR A 140 5.24 -4.34 16.28
N GLU A 141 5.44 -4.64 17.57
CA GLU A 141 5.92 -5.96 18.02
C GLU A 141 4.85 -7.05 17.83
N LYS A 142 3.58 -6.66 17.70
CA LYS A 142 2.46 -7.57 17.43
C LYS A 142 2.26 -7.87 15.94
N ILE A 143 3.00 -7.19 15.05
CA ILE A 143 2.92 -7.47 13.62
C ILE A 143 3.65 -8.78 13.33
N THR A 144 2.95 -9.72 12.73
CA THR A 144 3.54 -11.00 12.31
C THR A 144 4.65 -10.75 11.30
N LYS A 145 5.83 -11.30 11.59
CA LYS A 145 6.97 -11.33 10.66
C LYS A 145 6.73 -12.46 9.67
N GLU A 146 6.26 -12.10 8.48
CA GLU A 146 6.07 -13.03 7.37
C GLU A 146 7.17 -12.81 6.33
N ASP A 147 7.49 -13.83 5.55
CA ASP A 147 8.33 -13.72 4.35
C ASP A 147 7.53 -13.05 3.21
N LEU A 148 8.24 -12.59 2.17
CA LEU A 148 7.57 -12.16 0.93
C LEU A 148 6.75 -13.32 0.36
N PRO A 149 5.44 -13.14 0.10
CA PRO A 149 4.62 -14.19 -0.49
C PRO A 149 5.19 -14.66 -1.83
N PRO A 150 5.14 -15.96 -2.16
CA PRO A 150 5.53 -16.44 -3.48
C PRO A 150 4.60 -15.88 -4.56
N LEU A 151 5.05 -15.94 -5.82
CA LEU A 151 4.18 -15.62 -6.95
C LEU A 151 2.96 -16.56 -6.95
N PRO A 152 1.76 -16.05 -7.28
CA PRO A 152 0.59 -16.91 -7.38
C PRO A 152 0.83 -17.98 -8.45
N THR A 153 0.34 -19.19 -8.20
CA THR A 153 0.28 -20.27 -9.19
C THR A 153 -1.11 -20.31 -9.81
N GLY A 154 -1.21 -20.61 -11.10
CA GLY A 154 -2.47 -20.62 -11.85
C GLY A 154 -3.50 -21.66 -11.35
N PRO A 155 -4.67 -21.73 -12.00
CA PRO A 155 -4.99 -21.10 -13.29
C PRO A 155 -5.19 -19.58 -13.17
N PHE A 156 -4.67 -18.84 -14.15
CA PHE A 156 -4.85 -17.40 -14.25
C PHE A 156 -6.01 -17.05 -15.17
N LYS A 157 -6.71 -15.98 -14.83
CA LYS A 157 -7.85 -15.40 -15.56
C LYS A 157 -7.50 -14.01 -16.06
N THR A 158 -6.34 -13.86 -16.70
CA THR A 158 -5.80 -12.56 -17.10
C THR A 158 -6.76 -11.81 -18.02
N LYS A 159 -7.34 -12.49 -19.02
CA LYS A 159 -8.28 -11.89 -19.97
C LYS A 159 -9.56 -11.41 -19.28
N GLU A 160 -10.11 -12.21 -18.38
CA GLU A 160 -11.31 -11.85 -17.63
C GLU A 160 -11.04 -10.67 -16.69
N VAL A 161 -9.85 -10.59 -16.08
CA VAL A 161 -9.42 -9.42 -15.31
C VAL A 161 -9.35 -8.18 -16.19
N GLU A 162 -8.72 -8.27 -17.37
CA GLU A 162 -8.61 -7.15 -18.32
C GLU A 162 -9.98 -6.66 -18.80
N GLU A 163 -10.88 -7.58 -19.18
CA GLU A 163 -12.25 -7.26 -19.59
C GLU A 163 -13.07 -6.64 -18.45
N PHE A 164 -12.89 -7.12 -17.21
CA PHE A 164 -13.56 -6.55 -16.05
C PHE A 164 -13.06 -5.14 -15.73
N VAL A 165 -11.76 -4.90 -15.80
CA VAL A 165 -11.16 -3.56 -15.64
C VAL A 165 -11.70 -2.62 -16.72
N LYS A 166 -11.64 -3.05 -17.98
CA LYS A 166 -12.11 -2.26 -19.14
C LYS A 166 -13.58 -1.91 -19.02
N SER A 167 -14.45 -2.88 -18.78
CA SER A 167 -15.89 -2.64 -18.63
C SER A 167 -16.22 -1.73 -17.45
N THR A 168 -15.43 -1.78 -16.38
CA THR A 168 -15.63 -0.94 -15.19
C THR A 168 -15.19 0.51 -15.42
N PHE A 169 -14.01 0.73 -16.01
CA PHE A 169 -13.37 2.05 -16.08
C PHE A 169 -13.48 2.77 -17.43
N LYS A 170 -13.93 2.09 -18.49
CA LYS A 170 -14.24 2.74 -19.77
C LYS A 170 -15.29 3.87 -19.63
N PRO A 171 -16.40 3.69 -18.89
CA PRO A 171 -17.23 4.82 -18.50
C PRO A 171 -16.57 5.50 -17.30
N LEU A 172 -15.72 6.50 -17.55
CA LEU A 172 -15.00 7.32 -16.55
C LEU A 172 -15.53 7.17 -15.11
N LYS A 173 -14.72 6.61 -14.20
CA LYS A 173 -15.14 6.34 -12.82
C LYS A 173 -14.25 7.02 -11.80
N ASN A 174 -14.90 7.53 -10.76
CA ASN A 174 -14.24 7.82 -9.51
C ASN A 174 -14.03 6.51 -8.72
N ALA A 175 -12.83 6.33 -8.18
CA ALA A 175 -12.51 5.24 -7.27
C ALA A 175 -11.79 5.78 -6.04
N HIS A 176 -11.96 5.09 -4.91
CA HIS A 176 -11.09 5.29 -3.76
C HIS A 176 -9.73 4.70 -4.12
N MET A 177 -8.71 5.55 -4.23
CA MET A 177 -7.32 5.12 -4.40
C MET A 177 -6.66 5.03 -3.03
N ILE A 178 -6.43 3.79 -2.58
CA ILE A 178 -5.84 3.47 -1.29
C ILE A 178 -4.37 3.08 -1.46
N THR A 179 -3.51 3.81 -0.77
CA THR A 179 -2.05 3.68 -0.80
C THR A 179 -1.52 3.50 0.62
N PHE A 180 -0.31 2.95 0.76
CA PHE A 180 0.39 2.98 2.04
C PHE A 180 0.94 4.38 2.35
N ASP A 181 0.90 4.76 3.61
CA ASP A 181 1.57 5.94 4.18
C ASP A 181 2.39 5.48 5.39
N GLY A 182 3.49 4.78 5.10
CA GLY A 182 4.20 3.99 6.10
C GLY A 182 3.42 2.73 6.50
N PHE A 183 3.14 2.55 7.79
CA PHE A 183 2.40 1.38 8.31
C PHE A 183 0.88 1.54 8.29
N VAL A 184 0.41 2.75 8.01
CA VAL A 184 -1.02 3.06 7.86
C VAL A 184 -1.35 3.23 6.38
N HIS A 185 -2.63 3.45 6.09
CA HIS A 185 -3.13 3.65 4.74
C HIS A 185 -3.72 5.05 4.59
N ASP A 186 -3.72 5.56 3.37
CA ASP A 186 -4.33 6.82 2.99
C ASP A 186 -5.30 6.60 1.83
N SER A 187 -6.49 7.19 1.88
CA SER A 187 -7.53 7.04 0.87
C SER A 187 -7.94 8.39 0.32
N ARG A 188 -8.06 8.49 -1.00
CA ARG A 188 -8.56 9.67 -1.71
C ARG A 188 -9.42 9.22 -2.87
N VAL A 189 -10.53 9.91 -3.13
CA VAL A 189 -11.31 9.68 -4.35
C VAL A 189 -10.57 10.30 -5.51
N MET A 190 -10.31 9.51 -6.55
CA MET A 190 -9.62 9.93 -7.76
C MET A 190 -10.38 9.45 -8.99
N GLU A 191 -10.33 10.29 -10.02
CA GLU A 191 -10.80 9.91 -11.35
C GLU A 191 -9.80 8.93 -11.97
N ILE A 192 -10.31 7.76 -12.36
CA ILE A 192 -9.54 6.69 -12.96
C ILE A 192 -10.03 6.52 -14.40
N HIS A 193 -9.08 6.56 -15.32
CA HIS A 193 -9.30 6.50 -16.75
C HIS A 193 -8.82 5.16 -17.31
N TYR A 194 -9.41 4.76 -18.43
CA TYR A 194 -8.97 3.61 -19.19
C TYR A 194 -8.86 3.96 -20.67
N LYS A 195 -7.70 3.70 -21.29
CA LYS A 195 -7.46 3.98 -22.71
C LYS A 195 -6.92 2.75 -23.45
N ASP A 196 -7.71 2.24 -24.39
CA ASP A 196 -7.43 1.05 -25.20
C ASP A 196 -6.54 1.33 -26.40
N ASP A 197 -6.82 2.42 -27.11
CA ASP A 197 -6.43 2.70 -28.49
C ASP A 197 -4.93 2.97 -28.70
N GLU A 198 -4.14 2.99 -27.62
CA GLU A 198 -2.71 3.30 -27.67
C GLU A 198 -1.86 2.46 -26.68
N ASN A 199 -2.40 1.34 -26.19
CA ASN A 199 -1.80 0.44 -25.21
C ASN A 199 -1.42 1.12 -23.88
N VAL A 200 -2.22 2.09 -23.42
CA VAL A 200 -1.99 2.76 -22.12
C VAL A 200 -2.62 1.95 -20.97
N GLY A 201 -3.85 1.47 -21.16
CA GLY A 201 -4.58 0.73 -20.12
C GLY A 201 -5.16 1.64 -19.04
N LEU A 202 -5.10 1.19 -17.79
CA LEU A 202 -5.68 1.85 -16.62
C LEU A 202 -4.71 2.90 -16.06
N TYR A 203 -5.17 4.15 -15.89
CA TYR A 203 -4.33 5.23 -15.38
C TYR A 203 -5.11 6.28 -14.57
N ALA A 204 -4.38 7.11 -13.85
CA ALA A 204 -4.87 8.34 -13.21
C ALA A 204 -3.87 9.47 -13.41
N ILE A 205 -4.33 10.71 -13.36
CA ILE A 205 -3.47 11.89 -13.41
C ILE A 205 -3.43 12.62 -12.07
N THR A 206 -2.29 13.21 -11.74
CA THR A 206 -2.15 14.06 -10.56
C THR A 206 -0.93 14.96 -10.65
N GLY A 207 -0.72 15.80 -9.65
CA GLY A 207 0.49 16.59 -9.52
C GLY A 207 1.69 15.72 -9.13
N PHE A 208 2.85 15.92 -9.76
CA PHE A 208 4.09 15.20 -9.46
C PHE A 208 4.53 15.35 -8.00
N LYS A 209 4.28 16.51 -7.39
CA LYS A 209 4.57 16.77 -5.97
C LYS A 209 3.46 16.31 -5.02
N SER A 210 2.43 15.63 -5.51
CA SER A 210 1.33 15.19 -4.67
C SER A 210 1.76 14.13 -3.66
N LYS A 211 1.06 14.08 -2.51
CA LYS A 211 1.25 13.05 -1.49
C LYS A 211 1.12 11.63 -2.09
N LYS A 212 0.19 11.43 -3.04
CA LYS A 212 -0.04 10.13 -3.69
C LYS A 212 1.15 9.66 -4.52
N VAL A 213 1.80 10.55 -5.26
CA VAL A 213 3.03 10.23 -6.00
C VAL A 213 4.13 9.78 -5.04
N GLN A 214 4.34 10.51 -3.94
CA GLN A 214 5.34 10.16 -2.93
C GLN A 214 5.05 8.81 -2.25
N GLN A 215 3.79 8.51 -1.97
CA GLN A 215 3.37 7.22 -1.42
C GLN A 215 3.63 6.07 -2.40
N ILE A 216 3.33 6.24 -3.68
CA ILE A 216 3.54 5.20 -4.71
C ILE A 216 5.03 4.96 -4.98
N ILE A 217 5.84 6.02 -5.00
CA ILE A 217 7.30 5.90 -5.10
C ILE A 217 7.85 5.10 -3.93
N ALA A 218 7.35 5.33 -2.71
CA ALA A 218 7.77 4.59 -1.51
C ALA A 218 7.25 3.15 -1.49
N ASN A 219 6.01 2.91 -1.92
CA ASN A 219 5.37 1.60 -2.00
C ASN A 219 4.32 1.61 -3.13
N PRO A 220 4.54 0.86 -4.23
CA PRO A 220 3.68 0.90 -5.40
C PRO A 220 2.43 0.02 -5.26
N ASN A 221 2.21 -0.64 -4.12
CA ASN A 221 1.03 -1.44 -3.92
C ASN A 221 -0.17 -0.54 -3.63
N VAL A 222 -1.14 -0.56 -4.54
CA VAL A 222 -2.32 0.29 -4.52
C VAL A 222 -3.56 -0.55 -4.65
N SER A 223 -4.61 -0.19 -3.93
CA SER A 223 -5.94 -0.75 -4.16
C SER A 223 -6.89 0.33 -4.65
N LEU A 224 -7.65 0.02 -5.70
CA LEU A 224 -8.76 0.83 -6.17
C LEU A 224 -10.05 0.18 -5.68
N LEU A 225 -10.89 0.94 -5.00
CA LEU A 225 -12.21 0.49 -4.56
C LEU A 225 -13.29 1.34 -5.24
N ILE A 226 -14.26 0.65 -5.86
CA ILE A 226 -15.49 1.24 -6.37
C ILE A 226 -16.66 0.63 -5.59
N GLU A 227 -17.60 1.47 -5.19
CA GLU A 227 -18.82 1.08 -4.49
C GLU A 227 -20.01 1.48 -5.36
N ASN A 228 -21.00 0.59 -5.48
CA ASN A 228 -22.32 0.93 -5.97
C ASN A 228 -23.29 0.85 -4.79
N LYS A 229 -23.65 2.03 -4.26
CA LYS A 229 -24.53 2.14 -3.08
C LYS A 229 -25.96 1.68 -3.37
N GLU A 230 -26.40 1.70 -4.62
CA GLU A 230 -27.74 1.29 -5.03
C GLU A 230 -27.86 -0.24 -5.09
N THR A 231 -26.87 -0.92 -5.70
CA THR A 231 -26.86 -2.38 -5.85
C THR A 231 -26.15 -3.10 -4.71
N TRP A 232 -25.58 -2.36 -3.77
CA TRP A 232 -24.77 -2.88 -2.67
C TRP A 232 -23.57 -3.71 -3.12
N GLU A 233 -22.98 -3.32 -4.24
CA GLU A 233 -21.80 -3.97 -4.80
C GLU A 233 -20.54 -3.18 -4.44
N GLN A 234 -19.44 -3.90 -4.26
CA GLN A 234 -18.13 -3.28 -4.20
C GLN A 234 -17.12 -4.10 -5.01
N LYS A 235 -16.29 -3.39 -5.76
CA LYS A 235 -15.27 -3.94 -6.66
C LYS A 235 -13.92 -3.43 -6.19
N ILE A 236 -13.04 -4.36 -5.85
CA ILE A 236 -11.69 -4.06 -5.36
C ILE A 236 -10.69 -4.54 -6.42
N PHE A 237 -9.85 -3.63 -6.88
CA PHE A 237 -8.74 -3.91 -7.78
C PHE A 237 -7.45 -3.82 -6.97
N ASP A 238 -6.74 -4.94 -6.84
CA ASP A 238 -5.39 -5.01 -6.26
C ASP A 238 -4.38 -4.79 -7.38
N THR A 239 -3.63 -3.70 -7.31
CA THR A 239 -2.80 -3.19 -8.40
C THR A 239 -1.38 -2.87 -7.94
N ALA A 240 -0.42 -3.01 -8.85
CA ALA A 240 0.86 -2.33 -8.75
C ALA A 240 0.75 -1.01 -9.52
N ALA A 241 1.15 0.09 -8.92
CA ALA A 241 1.17 1.40 -9.56
C ALA A 241 2.59 1.81 -9.94
N LYS A 242 2.74 2.48 -11.08
CA LYS A 242 4.00 3.07 -11.54
C LYS A 242 3.79 4.54 -11.86
N ILE A 243 4.66 5.40 -11.34
CA ILE A 243 4.72 6.80 -11.78
C ILE A 243 5.40 6.85 -13.14
N CYS A 244 4.71 7.42 -14.12
CA CYS A 244 5.17 7.55 -15.48
C CYS A 244 5.31 9.03 -15.84
N GLU A 245 6.55 9.41 -16.14
CA GLU A 245 6.88 10.75 -16.66
C GLU A 245 7.14 10.73 -18.17
N CYS A 246 6.96 9.59 -18.82
CA CYS A 246 7.23 9.41 -20.25
C CYS A 246 6.43 10.43 -21.08
N PRO A 247 7.10 11.34 -21.83
CA PRO A 247 6.42 12.34 -22.66
C PRO A 247 5.45 11.72 -23.67
N GLU A 248 5.80 10.56 -24.23
CA GLU A 248 4.94 9.85 -25.17
C GLU A 248 3.63 9.41 -24.54
N ILE A 249 3.66 8.88 -23.30
CA ILE A 249 2.45 8.50 -22.58
C ILE A 249 1.63 9.74 -22.21
N LYS A 250 2.26 10.82 -21.75
CA LYS A 250 1.56 12.07 -21.43
C LYS A 250 0.83 12.65 -22.65
N LYS A 251 1.46 12.64 -23.83
CA LYS A 251 0.83 13.06 -25.10
C LYS A 251 -0.36 12.19 -25.46
N LYS A 252 -0.20 10.86 -25.35
CA LYS A 252 -1.26 9.89 -25.63
C LYS A 252 -2.49 10.10 -24.76
N ILE A 253 -2.32 10.31 -23.45
CA ILE A 253 -3.46 10.46 -22.55
C ILE A 253 -4.04 11.87 -22.49
N TRP A 254 -3.39 12.87 -23.09
CA TRP A 254 -3.75 14.27 -22.88
C TRP A 254 -5.18 14.54 -23.34
N ASP A 255 -5.95 15.12 -22.42
CA ASP A 255 -7.27 15.68 -22.68
C ASP A 255 -7.25 17.16 -22.26
N ASP A 256 -7.86 18.02 -23.06
CA ASP A 256 -7.96 19.44 -22.76
C ASP A 256 -8.80 19.71 -21.49
N GLU A 257 -9.66 18.77 -21.09
CA GLU A 257 -10.34 18.80 -19.80
C GLU A 257 -9.35 18.82 -18.62
N PHE A 258 -8.13 18.31 -18.78
CA PHE A 258 -7.13 18.33 -17.71
C PHE A 258 -6.68 19.74 -17.33
N LYS A 259 -6.92 20.74 -18.18
CA LYS A 259 -6.69 22.16 -17.86
C LYS A 259 -7.51 22.63 -16.66
N GLN A 260 -8.67 22.01 -16.38
CA GLN A 260 -9.48 22.32 -15.20
C GLN A 260 -8.75 22.01 -13.88
N TYR A 261 -7.77 21.10 -13.92
CA TYR A 261 -6.92 20.74 -12.79
C TYR A 261 -5.64 21.60 -12.69
N GLY A 262 -5.51 22.61 -13.56
CA GLY A 262 -4.38 23.56 -13.56
C GLY A 262 -3.16 23.10 -14.37
N PHE A 263 -3.29 22.06 -15.19
CA PHE A 263 -2.23 21.61 -16.10
C PHE A 263 -2.24 22.43 -17.40
N THR A 264 -1.05 22.73 -17.94
CA THR A 264 -0.93 23.58 -19.15
C THR A 264 -0.84 22.80 -20.46
N GLY A 265 -0.54 21.51 -20.40
CA GLY A 265 -0.33 20.67 -21.59
C GLY A 265 0.28 19.30 -21.27
N PRO A 266 0.47 18.43 -22.27
CA PRO A 266 1.10 17.11 -22.10
C PRO A 266 2.56 17.19 -21.61
N GLU A 267 3.26 18.29 -21.89
CA GLU A 267 4.65 18.52 -21.46
C GLU A 267 4.74 19.22 -20.09
N ASP A 268 3.62 19.42 -19.38
CA ASP A 268 3.65 20.05 -18.06
C ASP A 268 4.47 19.19 -17.08
N GLU A 269 5.53 19.76 -16.54
CA GLU A 269 6.42 19.13 -15.56
C GLU A 269 5.68 18.78 -14.26
N LYS A 270 4.56 19.44 -13.97
CA LYS A 270 3.71 19.13 -12.82
C LYS A 270 2.80 17.95 -13.07
N LEU A 271 2.54 17.56 -14.31
CA LEU A 271 1.68 16.42 -14.63
C LEU A 271 2.42 15.11 -14.36
N ALA A 272 1.86 14.28 -13.49
CA ALA A 272 2.27 12.91 -13.26
C ALA A 272 1.16 11.95 -13.69
N VAL A 273 1.57 10.88 -14.38
CA VAL A 273 0.67 9.78 -14.76
C VAL A 273 0.92 8.60 -13.83
N ILE A 274 -0.12 8.10 -13.21
CA ILE A 274 -0.08 6.86 -12.42
C ILE A 274 -0.63 5.76 -13.31
N LEU A 275 0.22 4.81 -13.71
CA LEU A 275 -0.19 3.63 -14.47
C LEU A 275 -0.45 2.47 -13.51
N PHE A 276 -1.50 1.69 -13.75
CA PHE A 276 -1.87 0.56 -12.90
C PHE A 276 -1.76 -0.77 -13.64
N SER A 277 -1.16 -1.76 -12.98
CA SER A 277 -1.14 -3.16 -13.41
C SER A 277 -1.94 -4.00 -12.42
N THR A 278 -3.12 -4.44 -12.83
CA THR A 278 -4.06 -5.19 -11.97
C THR A 278 -3.62 -6.62 -11.80
N ARG A 279 -3.47 -7.06 -10.55
CA ARG A 279 -3.13 -8.44 -10.18
C ARG A 279 -4.35 -9.32 -9.98
N ARG A 280 -5.37 -8.76 -9.31
CA ARG A 280 -6.62 -9.46 -9.01
C ARG A 280 -7.76 -8.47 -8.84
N VAL A 281 -8.95 -8.97 -9.12
CA VAL A 281 -10.23 -8.29 -8.87
C VAL A 281 -10.99 -9.11 -7.83
N ILE A 282 -11.51 -8.42 -6.82
CA ILE A 282 -12.39 -9.01 -5.80
C ILE A 282 -13.74 -8.33 -5.93
N HIS A 283 -14.77 -9.11 -6.25
CA HIS A 283 -16.13 -8.65 -6.43
C HIS A 283 -17.00 -9.14 -5.27
N HIS A 284 -17.56 -8.20 -4.53
CA HIS A 284 -18.48 -8.47 -3.43
C HIS A 284 -19.88 -8.01 -3.82
N ASN A 285 -20.83 -8.94 -3.80
CA ASN A 285 -22.24 -8.68 -4.08
C ASN A 285 -23.07 -9.04 -2.85
N LEU A 286 -24.12 -8.25 -2.57
CA LEU A 286 -25.00 -8.45 -1.42
C LEU A 286 -25.62 -9.87 -1.36
N GLY A 287 -25.84 -10.50 -2.53
CA GLY A 287 -26.44 -11.84 -2.64
C GLY A 287 -25.49 -13.02 -2.39
N SER A 288 -24.19 -12.80 -2.17
CA SER A 288 -23.22 -13.89 -1.95
C SER A 288 -22.32 -13.62 -0.75
N HIS A 289 -22.27 -14.57 0.18
CA HIS A 289 -21.31 -14.54 1.28
C HIS A 289 -19.87 -14.82 0.82
N ILE A 290 -19.69 -15.36 -0.39
CA ILE A 290 -18.40 -15.66 -0.99
C ILE A 290 -18.13 -14.64 -2.09
N SER A 291 -17.00 -13.96 -1.99
CA SER A 291 -16.56 -12.99 -2.98
C SER A 291 -15.99 -13.71 -4.19
N GLU A 292 -16.33 -13.25 -5.39
CA GLU A 292 -15.68 -13.72 -6.60
C GLU A 292 -14.28 -13.09 -6.66
N VAL A 293 -13.27 -13.92 -6.94
CA VAL A 293 -11.88 -13.48 -7.05
C VAL A 293 -11.33 -13.93 -8.39
N LEU A 294 -10.97 -12.96 -9.22
CA LEU A 294 -10.27 -13.17 -10.48
C LEU A 294 -8.79 -12.83 -10.28
N VAL A 295 -7.88 -13.71 -10.67
CA VAL A 295 -6.43 -13.53 -10.48
C VAL A 295 -5.75 -13.57 -11.84
N ALA A 296 -5.02 -12.52 -12.18
CA ALA A 296 -4.21 -12.44 -13.39
C ALA A 296 -2.84 -13.12 -13.19
N GLU A 297 -2.12 -13.28 -14.28
CA GLU A 297 -0.70 -13.65 -14.23
C GLU A 297 0.12 -12.65 -13.38
N PRO A 298 1.20 -13.11 -12.73
CA PRO A 298 2.03 -12.22 -11.94
C PRO A 298 2.59 -11.08 -12.80
N VAL A 299 2.31 -9.85 -12.36
CA VAL A 299 2.83 -8.63 -12.99
C VAL A 299 4.35 -8.56 -12.84
N GLN A 300 5.03 -7.84 -13.75
CA GLN A 300 6.49 -7.76 -13.76
C GLN A 300 7.07 -7.29 -12.41
N TYR A 301 6.42 -6.30 -11.78
CA TYR A 301 6.81 -5.81 -10.46
C TYR A 301 6.88 -6.92 -9.39
N ASP A 302 5.92 -7.86 -9.38
CA ASP A 302 5.93 -8.95 -8.39
C ASP A 302 7.09 -9.93 -8.65
N LYS A 303 7.43 -10.17 -9.93
CA LYS A 303 8.59 -10.99 -10.32
C LYS A 303 9.90 -10.33 -9.88
N ASP A 304 10.01 -9.02 -10.08
CA ASP A 304 11.19 -8.24 -9.69
C ASP A 304 11.35 -8.21 -8.16
N LEU A 305 10.23 -8.12 -7.42
CA LEU A 305 10.25 -8.25 -5.95
C LEU A 305 10.81 -9.60 -5.49
N GLN A 306 10.54 -10.70 -6.20
CA GLN A 306 11.14 -12.00 -5.86
C GLN A 306 12.65 -12.01 -6.05
N LEU A 307 13.17 -11.33 -7.08
CA LEU A 307 14.60 -11.20 -7.30
C LEU A 307 15.25 -10.32 -6.22
N LEU A 308 14.64 -9.20 -5.85
CA LEU A 308 15.08 -8.38 -4.73
C LEU A 308 15.05 -9.16 -3.40
N ASN A 309 14.03 -10.00 -3.19
CA ASN A 309 13.96 -10.89 -2.02
C ASN A 309 15.13 -11.88 -2.00
N LYS A 310 15.44 -12.52 -3.13
CA LYS A 310 16.60 -13.41 -3.24
C LYS A 310 17.92 -12.68 -2.95
N LEU A 311 18.09 -11.47 -3.50
CA LEU A 311 19.24 -10.61 -3.19
C LEU A 311 19.33 -10.32 -1.68
N SER A 312 18.22 -9.95 -1.04
CA SER A 312 18.19 -9.65 0.40
C SER A 312 18.60 -10.84 1.28
N LYS A 313 18.37 -12.06 0.79
CA LYS A 313 18.71 -13.33 1.45
C LYS A 313 20.13 -13.82 1.15
N LEU A 314 20.87 -13.17 0.24
CA LEU A 314 22.25 -13.57 -0.08
C LEU A 314 23.22 -13.39 1.10
N GLY A 315 22.95 -12.38 1.94
CA GLY A 315 23.82 -11.97 3.05
C GLY A 315 25.04 -11.14 2.62
N GLU A 316 25.14 -10.77 1.34
CA GLU A 316 26.25 -10.00 0.79
C GLU A 316 26.04 -8.48 0.95
N PRO A 317 27.12 -7.68 1.11
CA PRO A 317 27.03 -6.23 1.03
C PRO A 317 26.53 -5.75 -0.33
N ILE A 318 25.66 -4.75 -0.33
CA ILE A 318 25.06 -4.22 -1.56
C ILE A 318 25.80 -2.96 -2.01
N ASN A 319 26.20 -2.89 -3.27
CA ASN A 319 26.67 -1.64 -3.86
C ASN A 319 25.47 -0.78 -4.26
N LEU A 320 25.43 0.46 -3.77
CA LEU A 320 24.41 1.44 -4.11
C LEU A 320 24.99 2.52 -5.03
N VAL A 321 24.50 2.58 -6.26
CA VAL A 321 24.80 3.62 -7.24
C VAL A 321 23.66 4.65 -7.27
N THR A 322 23.99 5.93 -7.17
CA THR A 322 23.05 7.06 -7.19
C THR A 322 23.67 8.22 -7.96
N ALA A 323 22.84 9.09 -8.55
CA ALA A 323 23.29 10.30 -9.23
C ALA A 323 23.28 11.51 -8.29
N ASP A 324 24.24 12.42 -8.43
CA ASP A 324 24.18 13.73 -7.76
C ASP A 324 23.41 14.78 -8.57
N GLU A 325 23.38 16.02 -8.06
CA GLU A 325 22.72 17.18 -8.68
C GLU A 325 23.23 17.54 -10.09
N ARG A 326 24.38 17.00 -10.50
CA ARG A 326 24.98 17.18 -11.83
C ARG A 326 24.83 15.94 -12.71
N GLY A 327 24.14 14.91 -12.23
CA GLY A 327 24.00 13.62 -12.90
C GLY A 327 25.24 12.72 -12.79
N VAL A 328 26.24 13.08 -11.98
CA VAL A 328 27.43 12.24 -11.80
C VAL A 328 27.07 11.03 -10.95
N LEU A 329 27.43 9.84 -11.41
CA LEU A 329 27.16 8.59 -10.72
C LEU A 329 28.17 8.33 -9.61
N HIS A 330 27.67 8.01 -8.42
CA HIS A 330 28.47 7.67 -7.25
C HIS A 330 28.10 6.27 -6.79
N SER A 331 29.09 5.37 -6.69
CA SER A 331 28.90 4.03 -6.12
C SER A 331 29.50 3.92 -4.72
N ARG A 332 28.84 3.19 -3.83
CA ARG A 332 29.35 2.88 -2.48
C ARG A 332 28.79 1.54 -1.99
N ILE A 333 29.64 0.76 -1.31
CA ILE A 333 29.19 -0.40 -0.53
C ILE A 333 28.32 0.08 0.65
N MET A 334 27.09 -0.38 0.65
CA MET A 334 26.12 -0.25 1.72
C MET A 334 26.03 -1.57 2.50
N GLY A 335 25.25 -1.58 3.57
CA GLY A 335 24.91 -2.81 4.28
C GLY A 335 23.97 -3.71 3.48
N VAL A 336 23.12 -4.44 4.20
CA VAL A 336 22.15 -5.36 3.60
C VAL A 336 20.82 -4.66 3.30
N VAL A 337 20.09 -5.19 2.31
CA VAL A 337 18.67 -4.91 2.13
C VAL A 337 17.90 -5.79 3.11
N MET A 338 16.97 -5.20 3.86
CA MET A 338 16.11 -5.87 4.82
C MET A 338 14.68 -5.91 4.32
N TYR A 339 13.95 -6.95 4.67
CA TYR A 339 12.52 -7.07 4.36
C TYR A 339 11.65 -6.84 5.60
N ASN A 340 10.58 -6.08 5.43
CA ASN A 340 9.51 -5.89 6.40
C ASN A 340 8.16 -6.25 5.75
N SER A 341 7.31 -6.97 6.47
CA SER A 341 6.05 -7.53 5.94
C SER A 341 5.00 -6.48 5.57
N VAL A 342 5.14 -5.21 5.99
CA VAL A 342 4.19 -4.13 5.70
C VAL A 342 4.80 -3.12 4.72
N ILE A 343 5.98 -2.57 5.05
CA ILE A 343 6.58 -1.49 4.27
C ILE A 343 7.53 -1.96 3.15
N GLY A 344 7.76 -3.27 3.04
CA GLY A 344 8.59 -3.85 1.98
C GLY A 344 10.09 -3.83 2.29
N PHE A 345 10.88 -3.60 1.25
CA PHE A 345 12.33 -3.64 1.35
C PHE A 345 12.90 -2.31 1.81
N CYS A 346 13.92 -2.35 2.66
CA CYS A 346 14.56 -1.13 3.14
C CYS A 346 16.06 -1.32 3.41
N MET A 347 16.78 -0.20 3.43
CA MET A 347 18.20 -0.13 3.81
C MET A 347 18.38 0.95 4.86
N VAL A 348 19.42 0.81 5.68
CA VAL A 348 19.79 1.83 6.67
C VAL A 348 20.95 2.67 6.19
N THR A 349 20.91 3.97 6.46
CA THR A 349 21.99 4.92 6.15
C THR A 349 22.10 5.97 7.25
N LYS A 350 23.24 6.65 7.33
CA LYS A 350 23.38 7.81 8.21
C LYS A 350 22.56 8.97 7.65
N SER A 351 21.89 9.73 8.51
CA SER A 351 21.09 10.89 8.12
C SER A 351 21.92 11.99 7.43
N THR A 352 23.22 12.06 7.73
CA THR A 352 24.21 12.97 7.12
C THR A 352 24.95 12.38 5.91
N SER A 353 24.56 11.18 5.44
CA SER A 353 25.20 10.55 4.29
C SER A 353 24.99 11.36 3.01
N ALA A 354 26.03 11.51 2.18
CA ALA A 354 25.92 12.13 0.86
C ALA A 354 24.87 11.43 -0.03
N LYS A 355 24.59 10.14 0.21
CA LYS A 355 23.53 9.39 -0.46
C LYS A 355 22.15 10.00 -0.24
N ASN A 356 21.88 10.58 0.92
CA ASN A 356 20.59 11.23 1.17
C ASN A 356 20.43 12.47 0.29
N LYS A 357 21.46 13.33 0.23
CA LYS A 357 21.43 14.52 -0.64
C LYS A 357 21.25 14.15 -2.12
N GLN A 358 21.92 13.09 -2.57
CA GLN A 358 21.78 12.57 -3.93
C GLN A 358 20.33 12.12 -4.20
N LEU A 359 19.74 11.35 -3.28
CA LEU A 359 18.38 10.83 -3.41
C LEU A 359 17.28 11.89 -3.25
N GLU A 360 17.54 12.99 -2.55
CA GLU A 360 16.64 14.15 -2.50
C GLU A 360 16.52 14.85 -3.86
N HIS A 361 17.57 14.78 -4.70
CA HIS A 361 17.57 15.33 -6.05
C HIS A 361 17.07 14.32 -7.10
N ASN A 362 17.58 13.10 -7.03
CA ASN A 362 17.23 12.01 -7.93
C ASN A 362 17.04 10.71 -7.14
N ASN A 363 15.79 10.28 -7.00
CA ASN A 363 15.43 9.11 -6.22
C ASN A 363 15.75 7.78 -6.93
N HIS A 364 16.23 7.80 -8.18
CA HIS A 364 16.64 6.61 -8.91
C HIS A 364 17.98 6.08 -8.40
N ALA A 365 18.06 4.77 -8.20
CA ALA A 365 19.26 4.07 -7.79
C ALA A 365 19.42 2.71 -8.46
N ILE A 366 20.66 2.23 -8.49
CA ILE A 366 20.98 0.86 -8.90
C ILE A 366 21.64 0.16 -7.72
N LEU A 367 21.11 -1.00 -7.34
CA LEU A 367 21.65 -1.89 -6.32
C LEU A 367 22.28 -3.09 -7.02
N THR A 368 23.55 -3.38 -6.72
CA THR A 368 24.22 -4.56 -7.27
C THR A 368 24.86 -5.41 -6.18
N SER A 369 24.88 -6.72 -6.40
CA SER A 369 25.53 -7.69 -5.53
C SER A 369 26.03 -8.89 -6.34
N TYR A 370 27.16 -9.46 -5.93
CA TYR A 370 27.75 -10.64 -6.55
C TYR A 370 28.24 -11.60 -5.47
N LYS A 371 27.84 -12.87 -5.57
CA LYS A 371 28.30 -13.94 -4.68
C LYS A 371 29.25 -14.87 -5.41
N ALA A 372 30.53 -14.83 -5.06
CA ALA A 372 31.58 -15.53 -5.78
C ALA A 372 31.44 -17.06 -5.73
N GLU A 373 30.94 -17.62 -4.61
CA GLU A 373 30.78 -19.05 -4.42
C GLU A 373 29.74 -19.64 -5.37
N SER A 374 28.56 -19.03 -5.45
CA SER A 374 27.47 -19.49 -6.33
C SER A 374 27.58 -18.94 -7.75
N GLY A 375 28.29 -17.83 -7.94
CA GLY A 375 28.35 -17.10 -9.20
C GLY A 375 27.12 -16.23 -9.46
N ASP A 376 26.24 -16.04 -8.48
CA ASP A 376 25.02 -15.24 -8.66
C ASP A 376 25.33 -13.75 -8.66
N SER A 377 24.86 -13.06 -9.69
CA SER A 377 24.92 -11.61 -9.85
C SER A 377 23.51 -11.05 -9.95
N TYR A 378 23.25 -9.98 -9.21
CA TYR A 378 21.97 -9.28 -9.20
C TYR A 378 22.17 -7.81 -9.54
N THR A 379 21.30 -7.27 -10.38
CA THR A 379 21.18 -5.84 -10.68
C THR A 379 19.74 -5.42 -10.47
N ILE A 380 19.50 -4.54 -9.51
CA ILE A 380 18.17 -4.04 -9.18
C ILE A 380 18.15 -2.54 -9.46
N GLU A 381 17.32 -2.12 -10.39
CA GLU A 381 16.93 -0.73 -10.57
C GLU A 381 15.81 -0.42 -9.57
N ALA A 382 15.92 0.70 -8.86
CA ALA A 382 14.96 1.06 -7.83
C ALA A 382 14.75 2.57 -7.72
N GLN A 383 13.57 2.95 -7.24
CA GLN A 383 13.33 4.25 -6.65
C GLN A 383 13.47 4.15 -5.13
N LEU A 384 14.22 5.06 -4.53
CA LEU A 384 14.47 5.09 -3.10
C LEU A 384 13.78 6.27 -2.43
N SER A 385 13.04 6.00 -1.36
CA SER A 385 12.43 7.05 -0.53
C SER A 385 13.12 7.15 0.82
N ILE A 386 13.60 8.34 1.18
CA ILE A 386 14.23 8.60 2.47
C ILE A 386 13.16 8.82 3.52
N LYS A 387 13.27 8.10 4.64
CA LYS A 387 12.36 8.16 5.79
C LYS A 387 13.13 8.38 7.09
N LYS A 388 12.56 9.25 7.93
CA LYS A 388 13.10 9.66 9.25
C LYS A 388 12.01 9.68 10.33
N GLU A 389 10.77 9.41 9.96
CA GLU A 389 9.59 9.42 10.81
C GLU A 389 9.64 8.23 11.79
N LYS A 390 9.20 8.44 13.03
CA LYS A 390 9.24 7.41 14.09
C LYS A 390 8.47 6.16 13.69
N GLU A 391 7.37 6.36 12.97
CA GLU A 391 6.48 5.34 12.43
C GLU A 391 7.20 4.38 11.46
N ILE A 392 8.29 4.81 10.83
CA ILE A 392 9.12 3.95 9.98
C ILE A 392 10.35 3.46 10.74
N MET A 393 10.96 4.35 11.53
CA MET A 393 12.22 4.09 12.21
C MET A 393 12.08 2.99 13.26
N ILE A 394 11.08 3.06 14.14
CA ILE A 394 10.89 2.10 15.22
C ILE A 394 10.71 0.66 14.68
N PRO A 395 9.76 0.38 13.78
CA PRO A 395 9.52 -0.99 13.30
C PRO A 395 10.60 -1.53 12.34
N THR A 396 11.51 -0.70 11.83
CA THR A 396 12.64 -1.14 11.01
C THR A 396 13.92 -1.36 11.82
N TRP A 397 13.87 -1.17 13.13
CA TRP A 397 15.01 -1.44 14.00
C TRP A 397 15.30 -2.93 14.11
N ILE A 398 16.57 -3.29 13.95
CA ILE A 398 17.09 -4.62 14.26
C ILE A 398 18.34 -4.48 15.15
N PRO A 399 18.61 -5.43 16.07
CA PRO A 399 19.73 -5.34 17.01
C PRO A 399 21.10 -5.12 16.34
N MET A 400 21.30 -5.66 15.14
CA MET A 400 22.53 -5.47 14.35
C MET A 400 22.85 -4.00 14.07
N MET A 401 21.84 -3.12 14.05
CA MET A 401 22.05 -1.68 13.86
C MET A 401 22.83 -1.02 15.01
N ALA A 402 22.74 -1.56 16.23
CA ALA A 402 23.56 -1.08 17.34
C ALA A 402 25.05 -1.38 17.11
N ALA A 403 25.38 -2.53 16.50
CA ALA A 403 26.76 -2.92 16.21
C ALA A 403 27.44 -2.01 15.19
N VAL A 404 26.67 -1.30 14.35
CA VAL A 404 27.19 -0.30 13.39
C VAL A 404 27.15 1.14 13.93
N GLY A 405 26.84 1.32 15.22
CA GLY A 405 27.00 2.58 15.95
C GLY A 405 25.73 3.42 16.15
N TYR A 406 24.53 2.89 15.84
CA TYR A 406 23.28 3.59 16.16
C TYR A 406 22.86 3.36 17.61
N LYS A 407 22.35 4.40 18.27
CA LYS A 407 21.98 4.39 19.69
C LYS A 407 20.67 3.67 20.00
N GLY A 408 19.81 3.46 18.99
CA GLY A 408 18.52 2.82 19.17
C GLY A 408 17.52 3.08 18.04
N PRO A 409 16.28 2.59 18.18
CA PRO A 409 15.22 2.72 17.18
C PRO A 409 14.83 4.17 16.85
N GLU A 410 15.14 5.14 17.70
CA GLU A 410 14.82 6.55 17.45
C GLU A 410 16.07 7.41 17.18
N ASP A 411 17.23 6.81 16.93
CA ASP A 411 18.46 7.58 16.71
C ASP A 411 18.32 8.55 15.51
N PRO A 412 18.41 9.87 15.72
CA PRO A 412 18.29 10.87 14.63
C PRO A 412 19.47 10.83 13.65
N ALA A 413 20.57 10.15 14.00
CA ALA A 413 21.67 9.88 13.08
C ALA A 413 21.30 8.83 12.03
N ARG A 414 20.16 8.14 12.17
CA ARG A 414 19.69 7.10 11.25
C ARG A 414 18.66 7.65 10.26
N SER A 415 18.65 7.09 9.07
CA SER A 415 17.59 7.24 8.09
C SER A 415 17.35 5.90 7.40
N ILE A 416 16.11 5.66 7.00
CA ILE A 416 15.70 4.46 6.28
C ILE A 416 15.50 4.83 4.82
N LEU A 417 16.08 4.04 3.92
CA LEU A 417 15.81 4.11 2.50
C LEU A 417 14.82 3.00 2.18
N LEU A 418 13.58 3.34 1.86
CA LEU A 418 12.62 2.37 1.33
C LEU A 418 12.99 2.07 -0.12
N VAL A 419 13.08 0.79 -0.45
CA VAL A 419 13.54 0.30 -1.76
C VAL A 419 12.32 -0.16 -2.56
N ASN A 420 11.96 0.62 -3.58
CA ASN A 420 10.93 0.25 -4.53
C ASN A 420 11.57 -0.20 -5.85
N VAL A 421 11.52 -1.49 -6.15
CA VAL A 421 12.08 -2.04 -7.39
C VAL A 421 11.31 -1.57 -8.62
N THR A 422 12.03 -1.07 -9.61
CA THR A 422 11.49 -0.72 -10.94
C THR A 422 11.86 -1.74 -12.01
N LYS A 423 12.99 -2.43 -11.81
CA LYS A 423 13.45 -3.55 -12.63
C LYS A 423 14.43 -4.42 -11.84
N ALA A 424 14.41 -5.72 -12.05
CA ALA A 424 15.42 -6.61 -11.48
C ALA A 424 15.93 -7.63 -12.50
N ASP A 425 17.25 -7.82 -12.52
CA ASP A 425 17.93 -8.79 -13.36
C ASP A 425 18.80 -9.72 -12.47
N HIS A 426 18.79 -11.01 -12.77
CA HIS A 426 19.65 -12.02 -12.16
C HIS A 426 20.40 -12.79 -13.24
N VAL A 427 21.70 -12.98 -13.04
CA VAL A 427 22.56 -13.79 -13.90
C VAL A 427 23.41 -14.69 -13.03
N ASN A 428 23.41 -16.00 -13.30
CA ASN A 428 24.45 -16.87 -12.79
C ASN A 428 25.66 -16.82 -13.72
N VAL A 429 26.68 -16.06 -13.32
CA VAL A 429 27.86 -15.76 -14.14
C VAL A 429 28.65 -17.04 -14.46
N LYS A 430 28.73 -17.99 -13.52
CA LYS A 430 29.42 -19.27 -13.75
C LYS A 430 28.72 -20.12 -14.80
N GLN A 431 27.38 -20.22 -14.74
CA GLN A 431 26.58 -20.91 -15.75
C GLN A 431 26.68 -20.20 -17.11
N PHE A 432 26.65 -18.87 -17.12
CA PHE A 432 26.83 -18.09 -18.35
C PHE A 432 28.16 -18.45 -19.05
N TRP A 433 29.28 -18.40 -18.32
CA TRP A 433 30.60 -18.75 -18.89
C TRP A 433 30.69 -20.22 -19.32
N ALA A 434 30.07 -21.15 -18.58
CA ALA A 434 30.05 -22.57 -18.92
C ALA A 434 29.30 -22.87 -20.23
N ASN A 435 28.33 -22.03 -20.60
CA ASN A 435 27.49 -22.19 -21.78
C ASN A 435 28.04 -21.46 -23.03
N LEU A 436 29.14 -20.71 -22.92
CA LEU A 436 29.76 -20.10 -24.09
C LEU A 436 30.42 -21.17 -24.97
N PRO A 437 30.32 -21.04 -26.32
CA PRO A 437 31.05 -21.93 -27.21
C PRO A 437 32.55 -21.90 -26.89
N LYS A 438 33.15 -23.08 -26.72
CA LYS A 438 34.62 -23.16 -26.60
C LYS A 438 35.20 -22.73 -27.94
N GLN A 439 35.96 -21.63 -27.92
CA GLN A 439 36.74 -21.17 -29.08
C GLN A 439 37.88 -22.12 -29.40
#